data_AF-A0A2S6ZDW7-F1
#
_entry.id   AF-A0A2S6ZDW7-F1
#
_cell.length_a   1.000
_cell.length_b   1.000
_cell.length_c   1.000
_cell.angle_alpha   90.00
_cell.angle_beta   90.00
_cell.angle_gamma   90.00
#
_symmetry.space_group_name_H-M   'P 1'
#
loop_
_entity.id
_entity.type
_entity.pdbx_description
1 polymer ?
#
loop_
_entity_poly.entity_id
_entity_poly.type
_entity_poly.pdbx_seq_one_letter_code
_entity_poly.pdbx_strand_id
1 'polypeptide(L)'
;MNKLAGMVMLCLALAGCKQESLLQGLDQGQANEVVAVLHRHNIDAGKRDNGKNGYSVDVGEPDFAAAVDILRSYDLPSRKSVQIADLFPSDSLVASPRAEKARLYSGIEQRLEQSLRTIAGVVSARVHVSYDLDAGEGGRKMPPVHLSALASYEGDVDSAVLINDIKRFLKNSFAEVEYDNISVVVSRRSALQHETPRQIGKSDDGMPAAGILVVLAAAVGALAWFWYRRGEGRGALESVGERVRGKVQEERGGARDGKTD
;
A
#
# COMPACT_ATOMS: atom_id res chain seq x y z
N MET A 1 14.41 39.14 11.76
CA MET A 1 14.88 37.75 11.57
C MET A 1 13.89 36.71 12.10
N ASN A 2 13.23 36.94 13.25
CA ASN A 2 12.31 35.96 13.86
C ASN A 2 11.04 35.64 13.04
N LYS A 3 10.57 36.56 12.18
CA LYS A 3 9.36 36.33 11.35
C LYS A 3 9.61 35.38 10.17
N LEU A 4 10.83 35.33 9.64
CA LEU A 4 11.23 34.39 8.59
C LEU A 4 11.44 32.97 9.16
N ALA A 5 12.02 32.85 10.35
CA ALA A 5 12.15 31.57 11.06
C ALA A 5 10.78 30.94 11.36
N GLY A 6 9.80 31.75 11.80
CA GLY A 6 8.43 31.28 12.02
C GLY A 6 7.74 30.79 10.75
N MET A 7 7.98 31.44 9.60
CA MET A 7 7.39 31.03 8.32
C MET A 7 8.00 29.75 7.78
N VAL A 8 9.31 29.56 7.90
CA VAL A 8 9.98 28.31 7.51
C VAL A 8 9.52 27.14 8.39
N MET A 9 9.38 27.36 9.70
CA MET A 9 8.89 26.34 10.64
C MET A 9 7.43 25.95 10.38
N LEU A 10 6.60 26.92 9.97
CA LEU A 10 5.21 26.68 9.56
C LEU A 10 5.14 25.92 8.22
N CYS A 11 5.99 26.25 7.25
CA CYS A 11 6.05 25.52 5.97
C CYS A 11 6.52 24.07 6.14
N LEU A 12 7.48 23.80 7.04
CA LEU A 12 7.87 22.43 7.39
C LEU A 12 6.76 21.65 8.10
N ALA A 13 5.94 22.33 8.91
CA ALA A 13 4.80 21.70 9.59
C ALA A 13 3.67 21.31 8.62
N LEU A 14 3.55 21.97 7.46
CA LEU A 14 2.57 21.62 6.43
C LEU A 14 3.03 20.51 5.48
N ALA A 15 4.30 20.11 5.50
CA ALA A 15 4.83 18.97 4.75
C ALA A 15 4.53 17.62 5.43
N GLY A 16 3.50 17.56 6.29
CA GLY A 16 2.98 16.30 6.79
C GLY A 16 2.32 15.55 5.64
N CYS A 17 3.06 14.66 4.98
CA CYS A 17 2.52 13.71 4.02
C CYS A 17 1.40 12.92 4.71
N LYS A 18 0.16 13.20 4.34
CA LYS A 18 -1.00 12.44 4.77
C LYS A 18 -1.00 11.13 3.99
N GLN A 19 -0.36 10.10 4.55
CA GLN A 19 -0.46 8.74 3.98
C GLN A 19 -1.94 8.30 4.05
N GLU A 20 -2.55 8.06 2.90
CA GLU A 20 -3.94 7.61 2.82
C GLU A 20 -4.01 6.10 3.12
N SER A 21 -4.97 5.73 3.96
CA SER A 21 -5.16 4.34 4.37
C SER A 21 -6.03 3.63 3.35
N LEU A 22 -5.52 2.54 2.77
CA LEU A 22 -6.20 1.79 1.72
C LEU A 22 -7.23 0.83 2.31
N LEU A 23 -6.84 0.07 3.33
CA LEU A 23 -7.68 -0.90 4.03
C LEU A 23 -7.41 -0.88 5.54
N GLN A 24 -8.43 -1.15 6.34
CA GLN A 24 -8.37 -1.19 7.80
C GLN A 24 -9.15 -2.40 8.33
N GLY A 25 -8.87 -2.82 9.57
CA GLY A 25 -9.58 -3.94 10.19
C GLY A 25 -9.18 -5.31 9.63
N LEU A 26 -8.02 -5.42 9.00
CA LEU A 26 -7.53 -6.67 8.43
C LEU A 26 -6.96 -7.57 9.51
N ASP A 27 -7.09 -8.89 9.34
CA ASP A 27 -6.27 -9.83 10.10
C ASP A 27 -4.83 -9.86 9.57
N GLN A 28 -3.93 -10.50 10.33
CA GLN A 28 -2.51 -10.57 9.97
C GLN A 28 -2.28 -11.27 8.62
N GLY A 29 -3.07 -12.31 8.31
CA GLY A 29 -2.95 -13.08 7.07
C GLY A 29 -3.38 -12.26 5.86
N GLN A 30 -4.56 -11.65 5.94
CA GLN A 30 -5.12 -10.76 4.93
C GLN A 30 -4.20 -9.56 4.67
N ALA A 31 -3.67 -8.92 5.72
CA ALA A 31 -2.75 -7.80 5.57
C ALA A 31 -1.45 -8.22 4.86
N ASN A 32 -0.89 -9.39 5.22
CA ASN A 32 0.30 -9.91 4.55
C ASN A 32 0.03 -10.26 3.07
N GLU A 33 -1.14 -10.80 2.76
CA GLU A 33 -1.53 -11.13 1.39
C GLU A 33 -1.67 -9.87 0.52
N VAL A 34 -2.35 -8.85 1.03
CA VAL A 34 -2.50 -7.55 0.38
C VAL A 34 -1.14 -6.92 0.10
N VAL A 35 -0.27 -6.84 1.11
CA VAL A 35 1.08 -6.27 0.95
C VAL A 35 1.90 -7.06 -0.05
N ALA A 36 1.83 -8.40 -0.03
CA ALA A 36 2.57 -9.25 -0.96
C ALA A 36 2.13 -9.05 -2.42
N VAL A 37 0.82 -8.87 -2.67
CA VAL A 37 0.31 -8.61 -4.02
C VAL A 37 0.72 -7.22 -4.49
N LEU A 38 0.61 -6.20 -3.65
CA LEU A 38 1.03 -4.83 -4.00
C LEU A 38 2.53 -4.76 -4.32
N HIS A 39 3.37 -5.41 -3.52
CA HIS A 39 4.81 -5.47 -3.79
C HIS A 39 5.16 -6.20 -5.09
N ARG A 40 4.41 -7.26 -5.46
CA ARG A 40 4.59 -7.97 -6.75
C ARG A 40 4.31 -7.08 -7.95
N HIS A 41 3.44 -6.08 -7.80
CA HIS A 41 3.11 -5.09 -8.83
C HIS A 41 3.90 -3.79 -8.67
N ASN A 42 5.03 -3.83 -7.93
CA ASN A 42 5.92 -2.70 -7.74
C ASN A 42 5.27 -1.49 -7.02
N ILE A 43 4.25 -1.74 -6.19
CA ILE A 43 3.64 -0.73 -5.32
C ILE A 43 4.23 -0.88 -3.92
N ASP A 44 4.72 0.22 -3.37
CA ASP A 44 5.19 0.26 -1.98
C ASP A 44 3.99 0.40 -1.03
N ALA A 45 3.82 -0.60 -0.17
CA ALA A 45 2.71 -0.73 0.74
C ALA A 45 3.23 -0.89 2.18
N GLY A 46 2.80 0.01 3.06
CA GLY A 46 3.11 -0.04 4.48
C GLY A 46 2.06 -0.81 5.26
N LYS A 47 2.48 -1.69 6.16
CA LYS A 47 1.59 -2.36 7.12
C LYS A 47 1.70 -1.66 8.48
N ARG A 48 0.58 -1.17 9.03
CA ARG A 48 0.49 -0.59 10.37
C ARG A 48 -0.35 -1.49 11.28
N ASP A 49 0.15 -1.76 12.47
CA ASP A 49 -0.56 -2.47 13.52
C ASP A 49 -1.38 -1.47 14.36
N ASN A 50 -2.71 -1.63 14.38
CA ASN A 50 -3.62 -0.80 15.18
C ASN A 50 -4.14 -1.56 16.42
N GLY A 51 -3.46 -2.61 16.86
CA GLY A 51 -3.79 -3.40 18.04
C GLY A 51 -5.14 -4.11 17.91
N LYS A 52 -6.12 -3.72 18.73
CA LYS A 52 -7.46 -4.33 18.73
C LYS A 52 -8.26 -4.06 17.46
N ASN A 53 -7.91 -3.01 16.73
CA ASN A 53 -8.58 -2.63 15.48
C ASN A 53 -8.00 -3.36 14.26
N GLY A 54 -7.12 -4.34 14.47
CA GLY A 54 -6.48 -5.11 13.41
C GLY A 54 -5.37 -4.33 12.70
N TYR A 55 -4.99 -4.81 11.52
CA TYR A 55 -3.97 -4.20 10.69
C TYR A 55 -4.59 -3.24 9.67
N SER A 56 -3.86 -2.17 9.37
CA SER A 56 -4.14 -1.32 8.20
C SER A 56 -3.01 -1.39 7.20
N VAL A 57 -3.37 -1.25 5.92
CA VAL A 57 -2.41 -1.14 4.82
C VAL A 57 -2.53 0.25 4.22
N ASP A 58 -1.40 0.93 4.12
CA ASP A 58 -1.28 2.28 3.59
C ASP A 58 -0.41 2.25 2.33
N VAL A 59 -0.72 3.09 1.35
CA VAL A 59 0.03 3.21 0.08
C VAL A 59 0.37 4.67 -0.20
N GLY A 60 1.33 4.91 -1.09
CA GLY A 60 1.59 6.26 -1.57
C GLY A 60 0.39 6.84 -2.33
N GLU A 61 0.12 8.14 -2.15
CA GLU A 61 -0.91 8.88 -2.91
C GLU A 61 -0.86 8.64 -4.44
N PRO A 62 0.31 8.63 -5.12
CA PRO A 62 0.33 8.39 -6.57
C PRO A 62 -0.07 6.96 -6.96
N ASP A 63 0.08 5.99 -6.06
CA ASP A 63 -0.16 4.58 -6.34
C ASP A 63 -1.57 4.13 -5.91
N PHE A 64 -2.35 4.99 -5.25
CA PHE A 64 -3.65 4.63 -4.67
C PHE A 64 -4.62 4.06 -5.71
N ALA A 65 -4.78 4.73 -6.86
CA ALA A 65 -5.68 4.27 -7.90
C ALA A 65 -5.27 2.91 -8.50
N ALA A 66 -3.97 2.71 -8.71
CA ALA A 66 -3.42 1.45 -9.20
C ALA A 66 -3.59 0.33 -8.16
N ALA A 67 -3.35 0.63 -6.89
CA ALA A 67 -3.52 -0.31 -5.79
C ALA A 67 -4.97 -0.79 -5.70
N VAL A 68 -5.97 0.10 -5.79
CA VAL A 68 -7.39 -0.28 -5.77
C VAL A 68 -7.76 -1.19 -6.93
N ASP A 69 -7.26 -0.90 -8.14
CA ASP A 69 -7.55 -1.72 -9.32
C ASP A 69 -6.93 -3.13 -9.21
N ILE A 70 -5.69 -3.20 -8.72
CA ILE A 70 -5.02 -4.47 -8.42
C ILE A 70 -5.81 -5.25 -7.39
N LEU A 71 -6.21 -4.66 -6.26
CA LEU A 71 -6.98 -5.37 -5.23
C LEU A 71 -8.29 -5.92 -5.76
N ARG A 72 -9.00 -5.17 -6.62
CA ARG A 72 -10.23 -5.64 -7.28
C ARG A 72 -9.97 -6.82 -8.21
N SER A 73 -8.88 -6.77 -8.99
CA SER A 73 -8.54 -7.86 -9.93
C SER A 73 -8.18 -9.17 -9.23
N TYR A 74 -7.67 -9.11 -7.99
CA TYR A 74 -7.31 -10.27 -7.17
C TYR A 74 -8.39 -10.66 -6.14
N ASP A 75 -9.56 -10.01 -6.13
CA ASP A 75 -10.64 -10.21 -5.13
C ASP A 75 -10.15 -10.11 -3.67
N LEU A 76 -9.29 -9.12 -3.39
CA LEU A 76 -8.75 -8.86 -2.05
C LEU A 76 -9.58 -7.82 -1.28
N PRO A 77 -9.73 -7.97 0.05
CA PRO A 77 -9.08 -8.96 0.92
C PRO A 77 -9.71 -10.35 0.84
N SER A 78 -8.87 -11.39 0.93
CA SER A 78 -9.32 -12.77 0.85
C SER A 78 -10.30 -13.12 1.97
N ARG A 79 -11.34 -13.88 1.62
CA ARG A 79 -12.32 -14.40 2.58
C ARG A 79 -11.72 -15.57 3.35
N LYS A 80 -12.04 -15.66 4.64
CA LYS A 80 -11.67 -16.82 5.45
C LYS A 80 -12.30 -18.08 4.85
N SER A 81 -11.49 -19.13 4.72
CA SER A 81 -11.98 -20.43 4.24
C SER A 81 -12.97 -21.00 5.24
N VAL A 82 -14.17 -21.31 4.77
CA VAL A 82 -15.21 -21.97 5.57
C VAL A 82 -15.06 -23.47 5.41
N GLN A 83 -15.14 -24.22 6.52
CA GLN A 83 -15.19 -25.68 6.50
C GLN A 83 -16.62 -26.14 6.77
N ILE A 84 -16.99 -27.30 6.23
CA ILE A 84 -18.32 -27.88 6.48
C ILE A 84 -18.52 -28.12 7.99
N ALA A 85 -17.48 -28.55 8.71
CA ALA A 85 -17.54 -28.76 10.15
C ALA A 85 -17.88 -27.48 10.95
N ASP A 86 -17.48 -26.30 10.47
CA ASP A 86 -17.76 -25.02 11.14
C ASP A 86 -19.28 -24.68 11.14
N LEU A 87 -20.01 -25.23 10.16
CA LEU A 87 -21.47 -25.06 10.05
C LEU A 87 -22.24 -25.96 11.04
N PHE A 88 -21.58 -26.96 11.63
CA PHE A 88 -22.17 -27.93 12.56
C PHE A 88 -21.32 -28.02 13.84
N PRO A 89 -21.37 -27.02 14.74
CA PRO A 89 -20.56 -27.00 15.95
C PRO A 89 -20.88 -28.17 16.88
N SER A 90 -19.86 -28.66 17.60
CA SER A 90 -19.99 -29.77 18.56
C SER A 90 -20.91 -29.50 19.72
N ASP A 91 -21.09 -28.23 20.05
CA ASP A 91 -21.74 -27.79 21.28
C ASP A 91 -23.26 -27.65 21.09
N SER A 92 -23.79 -28.10 19.94
CA SER A 92 -25.22 -28.18 19.69
C SER A 92 -25.89 -29.21 20.60
N LEU A 93 -26.96 -28.81 21.28
CA LEU A 93 -27.73 -29.66 22.21
C LEU A 93 -28.36 -30.90 21.56
N VAL A 94 -28.44 -30.94 20.23
CA VAL A 94 -28.98 -32.08 19.47
C VAL A 94 -28.03 -32.42 18.34
N ALA A 95 -27.38 -33.58 18.44
CA ALA A 95 -26.59 -34.16 17.35
C ALA A 95 -27.52 -34.87 16.37
N SER A 96 -27.54 -34.44 15.11
CA SER A 96 -28.24 -35.16 14.05
C SER A 96 -27.27 -36.12 13.34
N PRO A 97 -27.70 -37.32 12.91
CA PRO A 97 -26.85 -38.23 12.15
C PRO A 97 -26.25 -37.60 10.88
N ARG A 98 -26.98 -36.66 10.25
CA ARG A 98 -26.50 -35.88 9.11
C ARG A 98 -25.34 -34.96 9.50
N ALA A 99 -25.44 -34.27 10.64
CA ALA A 99 -24.37 -33.40 11.15
C ALA A 99 -23.10 -34.19 11.52
N GLU A 100 -23.24 -35.36 12.15
CA GLU A 100 -22.08 -36.22 12.47
C GLU A 100 -21.35 -36.70 11.21
N LYS A 101 -22.10 -37.17 10.19
CA LYS A 101 -21.53 -37.53 8.89
C LYS A 101 -20.82 -36.35 8.24
N ALA A 102 -21.46 -35.18 8.17
CA ALA A 102 -20.87 -33.98 7.56
C ALA A 102 -19.54 -33.59 8.24
N ARG A 103 -19.47 -33.68 9.57
CA ARG A 103 -18.25 -33.43 10.33
C ARG A 103 -17.15 -34.46 10.06
N LEU A 104 -17.52 -35.75 9.98
CA LEU A 104 -16.57 -36.82 9.64
C LEU A 104 -15.95 -36.58 8.26
N TYR A 105 -16.76 -36.30 7.24
CA TYR A 105 -16.28 -36.02 5.89
C TYR A 105 -15.40 -34.77 5.85
N SER A 106 -15.82 -33.68 6.51
CA SER A 106 -15.00 -32.46 6.61
C SER A 106 -13.63 -32.73 7.25
N GLY A 107 -13.57 -33.56 8.30
CA GLY A 107 -12.31 -33.95 8.92
C GLY A 107 -11.43 -34.81 8.03
N ILE A 108 -12.03 -35.70 7.23
CA ILE A 108 -11.32 -36.51 6.24
C ILE A 108 -10.74 -35.60 5.13
N GLU A 109 -11.52 -34.66 4.61
CA GLU A 109 -11.05 -33.67 3.62
C GLU A 109 -9.80 -32.94 4.11
N GLN A 110 -9.85 -32.38 5.32
CA GLN A 110 -8.70 -31.68 5.91
C GLN A 110 -7.48 -32.57 6.10
N ARG A 111 -7.68 -33.82 6.54
CA ARG A 111 -6.60 -34.77 6.72
C ARG A 111 -5.96 -35.15 5.39
N LEU A 112 -6.76 -35.31 4.33
CA LEU A 112 -6.27 -35.56 2.99
C LEU A 112 -5.51 -34.34 2.45
N GLU A 113 -6.04 -33.12 2.62
CA GLU A 113 -5.34 -31.87 2.27
C GLU A 113 -3.98 -31.77 2.95
N GLN A 114 -3.92 -32.04 4.26
CA GLN A 114 -2.67 -32.02 5.01
C GLN A 114 -1.68 -33.09 4.53
N SER A 115 -2.17 -34.29 4.22
CA SER A 115 -1.32 -35.40 3.76
C SER A 115 -0.75 -35.13 2.37
N LEU A 116 -1.55 -34.58 1.45
CA LEU A 116 -1.09 -34.22 0.10
C LEU A 116 0.04 -33.18 0.13
N ARG A 117 0.03 -32.26 1.09
CA ARG A 117 1.10 -31.26 1.27
C ARG A 117 2.44 -31.85 1.70
N THR A 118 2.48 -33.13 2.09
CA THR A 118 3.74 -33.84 2.40
C THR A 118 4.44 -34.41 1.17
N ILE A 119 3.73 -34.48 0.04
CA ILE A 119 4.31 -34.92 -1.25
C ILE A 119 5.33 -33.87 -1.70
N ALA A 120 6.51 -34.32 -2.09
CA ALA A 120 7.58 -33.44 -2.54
C ALA A 120 7.13 -32.58 -3.74
N GLY A 121 7.35 -31.27 -3.63
CA GLY A 121 6.95 -30.29 -4.65
C GLY A 121 5.52 -29.77 -4.52
N VAL A 122 4.65 -30.35 -3.69
CA VAL A 122 3.29 -29.83 -3.45
C VAL A 122 3.34 -28.73 -2.39
N VAL A 123 2.91 -27.53 -2.75
CA VAL A 123 2.93 -26.36 -1.84
C VAL A 123 1.57 -26.14 -1.17
N SER A 124 0.50 -26.29 -1.95
CA SER A 124 -0.88 -26.20 -1.45
C SER A 124 -1.74 -27.27 -2.09
N ALA A 125 -2.66 -27.83 -1.33
CA ALA A 125 -3.63 -28.81 -1.81
C ALA A 125 -5.01 -28.49 -1.24
N ARG A 126 -6.04 -28.71 -2.06
CA ARG A 126 -7.46 -28.68 -1.70
C ARG A 126 -8.08 -29.99 -2.13
N VAL A 127 -8.95 -30.56 -1.29
CA VAL A 127 -9.62 -31.83 -1.59
C VAL A 127 -11.10 -31.68 -1.29
N HIS A 128 -11.91 -32.15 -2.22
CA HIS A 128 -13.36 -32.23 -2.10
C HIS A 128 -13.77 -33.69 -2.22
N VAL A 129 -14.62 -34.12 -1.29
CA VAL A 129 -15.18 -35.47 -1.24
C VAL A 129 -16.68 -35.35 -1.47
N SER A 130 -17.23 -36.11 -2.43
CA SER A 130 -18.68 -36.23 -2.53
C SER A 130 -19.18 -37.06 -1.35
N TYR A 131 -20.18 -36.55 -0.64
CA TYR A 131 -20.81 -37.27 0.47
C TYR A 131 -22.31 -37.44 0.21
N ASP A 132 -22.85 -38.58 0.60
CA ASP A 132 -24.29 -38.85 0.60
C ASP A 132 -24.85 -38.68 2.02
N LEU A 133 -25.67 -37.65 2.20
CA LEU A 133 -26.33 -37.35 3.47
C LEU A 133 -27.57 -38.23 3.71
N ASP A 134 -28.12 -38.84 2.67
CA ASP A 134 -29.36 -39.62 2.69
C ASP A 134 -29.10 -41.13 2.57
N ALA A 135 -27.84 -41.55 2.35
CA ALA A 135 -27.42 -42.95 2.39
C ALA A 135 -27.88 -43.64 3.70
N GLY A 136 -28.88 -44.51 3.58
CA GLY A 136 -29.49 -45.25 4.68
C GLY A 136 -30.99 -44.98 4.88
N GLU A 137 -31.51 -43.87 4.37
CA GLU A 137 -32.96 -43.62 4.33
C GLU A 137 -33.56 -44.25 3.06
N GLY A 138 -34.21 -45.41 3.22
CA GLY A 138 -35.05 -46.01 2.17
C GLY A 138 -34.38 -47.07 1.27
N GLY A 139 -33.30 -47.72 1.73
CA GLY A 139 -32.76 -48.93 1.07
C GLY A 139 -32.18 -48.73 -0.34
N ARG A 140 -31.89 -47.48 -0.73
CA ARG A 140 -31.23 -47.19 -2.01
C ARG A 140 -29.75 -47.58 -1.96
N LYS A 141 -29.24 -48.09 -3.08
CA LYS A 141 -27.82 -48.39 -3.25
C LYS A 141 -27.02 -47.09 -3.10
N MET A 142 -25.97 -47.12 -2.29
CA MET A 142 -25.11 -45.95 -2.08
C MET A 142 -24.48 -45.54 -3.42
N PRO A 143 -24.51 -44.23 -3.78
CA PRO A 143 -23.84 -43.74 -4.99
C PRO A 143 -22.33 -43.89 -4.84
N PRO A 144 -21.58 -44.02 -5.95
CA PRO A 144 -20.13 -44.07 -5.91
C PRO A 144 -19.56 -42.77 -5.35
N VAL A 145 -18.45 -42.87 -4.61
CA VAL A 145 -17.76 -41.71 -4.06
C VAL A 145 -16.83 -41.11 -5.11
N HIS A 146 -16.98 -39.80 -5.32
CA HIS A 146 -16.14 -38.96 -6.17
C HIS A 146 -15.19 -38.10 -5.34
N LEU A 147 -13.95 -38.01 -5.80
CA LEU A 147 -12.91 -37.18 -5.21
C LEU A 147 -12.44 -36.15 -6.24
N SER A 148 -12.29 -34.91 -5.81
CA SER A 148 -11.65 -33.87 -6.61
C SER A 148 -10.52 -33.24 -5.81
N ALA A 149 -9.34 -33.14 -6.40
CA ALA A 149 -8.19 -32.51 -5.78
C ALA A 149 -7.60 -31.43 -6.69
N LEU A 150 -7.29 -30.29 -6.08
CA LEU A 150 -6.54 -29.21 -6.68
C LEU A 150 -5.22 -29.05 -5.94
N ALA A 151 -4.10 -29.12 -6.64
CA ALA A 151 -2.79 -28.96 -6.03
C ALA A 151 -1.95 -27.94 -6.80
N SER A 152 -1.28 -27.08 -6.05
CA SER A 152 -0.28 -26.16 -6.61
C SER A 152 1.10 -26.70 -6.29
N TYR A 153 1.97 -26.78 -7.29
CA TYR A 153 3.31 -27.33 -7.15
C TYR A 153 4.39 -26.32 -7.54
N GLU A 154 5.60 -26.56 -7.04
CA GLU A 154 6.80 -25.77 -7.30
C GLU A 154 7.97 -26.69 -7.68
N GLY A 155 8.95 -26.13 -8.41
CA GLY A 155 10.12 -26.85 -8.89
C GLY A 155 9.91 -27.52 -10.26
N ASP A 156 10.93 -28.27 -10.69
CA ASP A 156 10.95 -28.96 -11.97
C ASP A 156 10.45 -30.41 -11.83
N VAL A 157 9.23 -30.55 -11.30
CA VAL A 157 8.54 -31.83 -11.19
C VAL A 157 7.66 -32.03 -12.41
N ASP A 158 7.67 -33.25 -12.97
CA ASP A 158 6.74 -33.62 -14.03
C ASP A 158 5.30 -33.66 -13.49
N SER A 159 4.46 -32.78 -14.03
CA SER A 159 3.04 -32.70 -13.68
C SER A 159 2.29 -34.02 -13.89
N ALA A 160 2.65 -34.82 -14.89
CA ALA A 160 1.96 -36.08 -15.18
C ALA A 160 2.24 -37.13 -14.10
N VAL A 161 3.49 -37.19 -13.62
CA VAL A 161 3.90 -38.06 -12.50
C VAL A 161 3.19 -37.62 -11.22
N LEU A 162 3.19 -36.32 -10.93
CA LEU A 162 2.52 -35.79 -9.74
C LEU A 162 1.02 -36.09 -9.73
N ILE A 163 0.34 -35.94 -10.87
CA ILE A 163 -1.07 -36.30 -11.01
C ILE A 163 -1.29 -37.79 -10.69
N ASN A 164 -0.43 -38.68 -11.20
CA ASN A 164 -0.54 -40.11 -10.96
C ASN A 164 -0.35 -40.45 -9.47
N ASP A 165 0.67 -39.87 -8.84
CA ASP A 165 0.97 -40.07 -7.42
C ASP A 165 -0.18 -39.61 -6.53
N ILE A 166 -0.73 -38.41 -6.80
CA ILE A 166 -1.90 -37.89 -6.08
C ILE A 166 -3.12 -38.81 -6.29
N LYS A 167 -3.41 -39.23 -7.54
CA LYS A 167 -4.52 -40.14 -7.83
C LYS A 167 -4.37 -41.47 -7.09
N ARG A 168 -3.17 -42.05 -7.09
CA ARG A 168 -2.86 -43.31 -6.40
C ARG A 168 -2.98 -43.17 -4.89
N PHE A 169 -2.51 -42.06 -4.33
CA PHE A 169 -2.66 -41.76 -2.91
C PHE A 169 -4.14 -41.67 -2.53
N LEU A 170 -4.94 -40.89 -3.26
CA LEU A 170 -6.37 -40.72 -3.00
C LEU A 170 -7.15 -42.03 -3.11
N LYS A 171 -6.86 -42.85 -4.13
CA LYS A 171 -7.45 -44.19 -4.28
C LYS A 171 -7.26 -44.99 -2.99
N ASN A 172 -6.03 -45.09 -2.49
CA ASN A 172 -5.73 -45.97 -1.35
C ASN A 172 -6.11 -45.36 0.01
N SER A 173 -6.49 -44.08 0.05
CA SER A 173 -6.83 -43.38 1.28
C SER A 173 -8.34 -43.37 1.59
N PHE A 174 -9.19 -43.70 0.61
CA PHE A 174 -10.63 -43.69 0.76
C PHE A 174 -11.25 -45.02 0.29
N ALA A 175 -12.23 -45.52 1.04
CA ALA A 175 -12.89 -46.79 0.73
C ALA A 175 -13.78 -46.67 -0.53
N GLU A 176 -13.81 -47.71 -1.36
CA GLU A 176 -14.76 -47.81 -2.49
C GLU A 176 -14.66 -46.69 -3.55
N VAL A 177 -13.48 -46.08 -3.72
CA VAL A 177 -13.22 -45.16 -4.82
C VAL A 177 -12.49 -45.86 -5.95
N GLU A 178 -12.96 -45.63 -7.18
CA GLU A 178 -12.34 -46.05 -8.44
C GLU A 178 -11.53 -44.92 -9.06
N TYR A 179 -10.53 -45.23 -9.90
CA TYR A 179 -9.67 -44.23 -10.53
C TYR A 179 -10.42 -43.23 -11.41
N ASP A 180 -11.50 -43.68 -12.05
CA ASP A 180 -12.33 -42.85 -12.92
C ASP A 180 -13.15 -41.82 -12.11
N ASN A 181 -13.32 -42.04 -10.81
CA ASN A 181 -14.03 -41.13 -9.90
C ASN A 181 -13.09 -40.13 -9.21
N ILE A 182 -11.79 -40.10 -9.59
CA ILE A 182 -10.79 -39.19 -9.02
C ILE A 182 -10.34 -38.18 -10.10
N SER A 183 -10.72 -36.92 -9.90
CA SER A 183 -10.25 -35.79 -10.69
C SER A 183 -9.12 -35.06 -9.97
N VAL A 184 -8.00 -34.85 -10.66
CA VAL A 184 -6.85 -34.14 -10.10
C VAL A 184 -6.43 -33.06 -11.09
N VAL A 185 -6.38 -31.82 -10.62
CA VAL A 185 -5.92 -30.67 -11.37
C VAL A 185 -4.70 -30.10 -10.66
N VAL A 186 -3.59 -29.97 -11.38
CA VAL A 186 -2.37 -29.38 -10.84
C VAL A 186 -2.05 -28.07 -11.55
N SER A 187 -1.57 -27.08 -10.79
CA SER A 187 -1.11 -25.80 -11.32
C SER A 187 0.32 -25.51 -10.85
N ARG A 188 1.14 -24.97 -11.76
CA ARG A 188 2.50 -24.57 -11.42
C ARG A 188 2.47 -23.19 -10.78
N ARG A 189 3.11 -23.03 -9.61
CA ARG A 189 3.26 -21.73 -8.96
C ARG A 189 4.36 -20.92 -9.64
N SER A 190 4.16 -19.60 -9.78
CA SER A 190 5.19 -18.68 -10.28
C SER A 190 6.38 -18.59 -9.33
N ALA A 191 7.57 -18.38 -9.88
CA ALA A 191 8.81 -18.24 -9.12
C ALA A 191 8.70 -17.10 -8.08
N LEU A 192 9.38 -17.28 -6.95
CA LEU A 192 9.40 -16.30 -5.87
C LEU A 192 10.07 -15.00 -6.33
N GLN A 193 9.37 -13.87 -6.15
CA GLN A 193 9.91 -12.53 -6.37
C GLN A 193 10.86 -12.19 -5.22
N HIS A 194 12.15 -12.03 -5.52
CA HIS A 194 13.18 -11.67 -4.54
C HIS A 194 13.56 -10.18 -4.57
N GLU A 195 13.06 -9.43 -5.56
CA GLU A 195 13.38 -8.01 -5.72
C GLU A 195 12.39 -7.14 -4.92
N THR A 196 12.92 -6.17 -4.19
CA THR A 196 12.12 -5.12 -3.53
C THR A 196 11.50 -4.18 -4.58
N PRO A 197 10.29 -3.62 -4.33
CA PRO A 197 9.70 -2.63 -5.21
C PRO A 197 10.68 -1.50 -5.52
N ARG A 198 10.92 -1.24 -6.80
CA ARG A 198 11.69 -0.09 -7.26
C ARG A 198 10.81 1.14 -7.14
N GLN A 199 11.20 2.04 -6.25
CA GLN A 199 10.71 3.41 -6.25
C GLN A 199 11.11 4.03 -7.59
N ILE A 200 10.15 4.24 -8.48
CA ILE A 200 10.37 5.08 -9.66
C ILE A 200 10.49 6.48 -9.12
N GLY A 201 11.73 6.88 -8.80
CA GLY A 201 12.03 8.23 -8.38
C GLY A 201 11.48 9.16 -9.44
N LYS A 202 10.37 9.84 -9.11
CA LYS A 202 9.91 10.99 -9.87
C LYS A 202 11.11 11.93 -9.87
N SER A 203 11.75 12.06 -11.02
CA SER A 203 12.82 13.03 -11.20
C SER A 203 12.20 14.34 -10.77
N ASP A 204 12.69 14.86 -9.66
CA ASP A 204 12.22 16.09 -9.06
C ASP A 204 12.68 17.21 -9.98
N ASP A 205 12.00 17.36 -11.13
CA ASP A 205 12.05 18.51 -12.03
C ASP A 205 11.38 19.74 -11.37
N GLY A 206 11.16 19.70 -10.05
CA GLY A 206 11.04 20.86 -9.22
C GLY A 206 12.42 21.50 -9.10
N MET A 207 12.60 22.65 -9.76
CA MET A 207 13.74 23.55 -9.56
C MET A 207 14.18 23.50 -8.09
N PRO A 208 15.40 23.02 -7.78
CA PRO A 208 15.76 22.64 -6.42
C PRO A 208 15.47 23.82 -5.51
N ALA A 209 14.98 23.61 -4.28
CA ALA A 209 14.67 24.71 -3.36
C ALA A 209 15.81 25.75 -3.24
N ALA A 210 17.05 25.34 -3.54
CA ALA A 210 18.21 26.20 -3.77
C ALA A 210 18.01 27.27 -4.87
N GLY A 211 17.43 26.95 -6.02
CA GLY A 211 17.10 27.88 -7.10
C GLY A 211 16.07 28.93 -6.68
N ILE A 212 15.04 28.56 -5.91
CA ILE A 212 14.06 29.51 -5.37
C ILE A 212 14.73 30.46 -4.35
N LEU A 213 15.63 29.93 -3.50
CA LEU A 213 16.40 30.74 -2.55
C LEU A 213 17.36 31.72 -3.24
N VAL A 214 18.01 31.31 -4.34
CA VAL A 214 18.92 32.18 -5.11
C VAL A 214 18.14 33.31 -5.80
N VAL A 215 16.97 33.02 -6.39
CA VAL A 215 16.12 34.04 -7.02
C VAL A 215 15.60 35.04 -5.98
N LEU A 216 15.19 34.57 -4.80
CA LEU A 216 14.77 35.46 -3.71
C LEU A 216 15.92 36.31 -3.18
N ALA A 217 17.13 35.76 -3.03
CA ALA A 217 18.30 36.52 -2.60
C ALA A 217 18.69 37.60 -3.63
N ALA A 218 18.63 37.27 -4.93
CA ALA A 218 18.89 38.21 -6.00
C ALA A 218 17.85 39.35 -6.05
N ALA A 219 16.57 39.03 -5.85
CA ALA A 219 15.50 40.03 -5.81
C ALA A 219 15.67 41.01 -4.62
N VAL A 220 16.05 40.49 -3.44
CA VAL A 220 16.33 41.31 -2.26
C VAL A 220 17.57 42.18 -2.46
N GLY A 221 18.64 41.64 -3.05
CA GLY A 221 19.85 42.38 -3.41
C GLY A 221 19.58 43.51 -4.42
N ALA A 222 18.77 43.23 -5.44
CA ALA A 222 18.37 44.23 -6.44
C ALA A 222 17.51 45.35 -5.83
N LEU A 223 16.59 45.02 -4.92
CA LEU A 223 15.80 46.00 -4.18
C LEU A 223 16.71 46.84 -3.26
N ALA A 224 17.61 46.24 -2.50
CA ALA A 224 18.55 46.97 -1.65
C ALA A 224 19.43 47.92 -2.45
N TRP A 225 19.96 47.47 -3.60
CA TRP A 225 20.75 48.29 -4.50
C TRP A 225 19.94 49.43 -5.13
N PHE A 226 18.69 49.16 -5.53
CA PHE A 226 17.79 50.17 -6.06
C PHE A 226 17.44 51.24 -5.02
N TRP A 227 17.22 50.84 -3.77
CA TRP A 227 16.99 51.77 -2.65
C TRP A 227 18.25 52.59 -2.31
N TYR A 228 19.44 51.98 -2.39
CA TYR A 228 20.71 52.68 -2.18
C TYR A 228 20.95 53.74 -3.26
N ARG A 229 20.79 53.40 -4.56
CA ARG A 229 20.89 54.36 -5.67
C ARG A 229 19.85 55.46 -5.61
N ARG A 230 18.63 55.15 -5.12
CA ARG A 230 17.56 56.14 -4.99
C ARG A 230 17.78 57.06 -3.78
N GLY A 231 18.50 56.61 -2.77
CA GLY A 231 18.96 57.40 -1.63
C GLY A 231 20.05 58.41 -2.02
N GLU A 232 21.01 58.02 -2.85
CA GLU A 232 22.05 58.93 -3.36
C GLU A 232 21.50 60.00 -4.33
N GLY A 233 20.37 59.72 -4.99
CA GLY A 233 19.69 60.67 -5.87
C GLY A 233 18.92 61.80 -5.18
N ARG A 234 18.77 61.77 -3.84
CA ARG A 234 18.13 62.86 -3.08
C ARG A 234 19.13 63.87 -2.48
N GLY A 235 20.41 63.53 -2.38
CA GLY A 235 21.44 64.42 -1.86
C GLY A 235 22.02 65.43 -2.86
N ALA A 236 21.78 65.24 -4.17
CA ALA A 236 22.41 66.07 -5.20
C ALA A 236 21.57 67.27 -5.68
N LEU A 237 20.33 67.43 -5.21
CA LEU A 237 19.46 68.56 -5.58
C LEU A 237 19.40 69.69 -4.53
N GLU A 238 19.92 69.48 -3.31
CA GLU A 238 20.06 70.56 -2.32
C GLU A 238 21.33 71.42 -2.52
N SER A 239 22.40 70.87 -3.10
CA SER A 239 23.67 71.60 -3.25
C SER A 239 23.74 72.62 -4.41
N VAL A 240 22.72 72.65 -5.28
CA VAL A 240 22.59 73.65 -6.36
C VAL A 240 21.65 74.80 -5.95
N GLY A 241 20.72 74.56 -5.01
CA GLY A 241 19.79 75.58 -4.49
C GLY A 241 20.44 76.58 -3.51
N GLU A 242 21.47 76.18 -2.77
CA GLU A 242 22.14 77.07 -1.81
C GLU A 242 23.18 78.00 -2.43
N ARG A 243 23.74 77.66 -3.62
CA ARG A 243 24.76 78.50 -4.27
C ARG A 243 24.17 79.74 -4.97
N VAL A 244 22.86 79.75 -5.25
CA VAL A 244 22.16 80.93 -5.82
C VAL A 244 21.59 81.84 -4.73
N ARG A 245 21.33 81.32 -3.52
CA ARG A 245 20.81 82.11 -2.38
C ARG A 245 21.89 82.87 -1.61
N GLY A 246 23.15 82.44 -1.68
CA GLY A 246 24.29 83.15 -1.08
C GLY A 246 24.72 84.44 -1.80
N LYS A 247 24.36 84.62 -3.09
CA LYS A 247 24.81 85.78 -3.89
C LYS A 247 23.84 86.97 -3.91
N VAL A 248 22.68 86.89 -3.24
CA VAL A 248 21.70 88.01 -3.16
C VAL A 248 21.74 88.73 -1.81
N GLN A 249 22.46 88.19 -0.81
CA GLN A 249 22.52 88.77 0.53
C GLN A 249 23.80 89.58 0.81
N GLU A 250 24.77 89.60 -0.12
CA GLU A 250 26.02 90.38 0.00
C GLU A 250 25.92 91.79 -0.63
N GLU A 251 24.86 92.12 -1.39
CA GLU A 251 24.65 93.47 -1.94
C GLU A 251 23.66 94.37 -1.15
N ARG A 252 23.17 93.95 0.03
CA ARG A 252 22.20 94.75 0.82
C ARG A 252 22.65 95.17 2.23
N GLY A 253 23.94 95.02 2.57
CA GLY A 253 24.45 95.22 3.93
C GLY A 253 25.46 96.36 4.16
N GLY A 254 25.68 97.28 3.22
CA GLY A 254 26.73 98.29 3.35
C GLY A 254 26.39 99.68 2.77
N ALA A 255 25.65 100.50 3.53
CA ALA A 255 25.55 101.98 3.51
C ALA A 255 24.28 102.35 4.29
N ARG A 256 24.17 103.27 5.25
CA ARG A 256 24.89 104.44 5.75
C ARG A 256 24.20 104.75 7.09
N ASP A 257 24.86 104.78 8.24
CA ASP A 257 25.53 105.91 8.89
C ASP A 257 24.98 107.34 8.63
N GLY A 258 24.81 108.11 9.73
CA GLY A 258 24.46 109.54 9.78
C GLY A 258 23.18 109.83 10.61
N LYS A 259 23.20 110.11 11.92
CA LYS A 259 23.73 111.28 12.65
C LYS A 259 22.96 112.59 12.38
N THR A 260 22.18 113.04 13.37
CA THR A 260 22.12 114.35 14.10
C THR A 260 20.68 114.76 14.43
N ASP A 261 20.50 115.11 15.71
CA ASP A 261 19.70 116.21 16.29
C ASP A 261 18.29 116.52 15.75
#